data_AF-A0A3D4LK06-F1
#
_entry.id   AF-A0A3D4LK06-F1
#
_cell.length_a   1.000
_cell.length_b   1.000
_cell.length_c   1.000
_cell.angle_alpha   90.00
_cell.angle_beta   90.00
_cell.angle_gamma   90.00
#
_symmetry.space_group_name_H-M   'P 1'
#
loop_
_entity.id
_entity.type
_entity.pdbx_description
1 polymer ?
#
loop_
_entity_poly.entity_id
_entity_poly.type
_entity_poly.pdbx_seq_one_letter_code
_entity_poly.pdbx_strand_id
1 'polypeptide(L)' 'MNRIPRSATKLEVTFLHNTNASKTNDKCIVKKTDHGWVGIINGESYLFFVQHLRNDNYCALRVIA' A
#
# COMPACT_ATOMS: atom_id res chain seq x y z
N MET A 1 -11.31 -3.60 -8.07
CA MET A 1 -10.20 -2.60 -8.15
C MET A 1 -10.36 -1.56 -7.04
N ASN A 2 -9.39 -1.44 -6.13
CA ASN A 2 -9.40 -0.44 -5.07
C ASN A 2 -9.31 0.98 -5.66
N ARG A 3 -10.21 1.87 -5.23
CA ARG A 3 -10.20 3.28 -5.63
C ARG A 3 -9.26 4.06 -4.71
N ILE A 4 -8.29 4.76 -5.31
CA ILE A 4 -7.39 5.67 -4.61
C ILE A 4 -7.72 7.11 -5.05
N PRO A 5 -8.36 7.94 -4.21
CA PRO A 5 -8.64 9.34 -4.51
C PRO A 5 -7.36 10.12 -4.82
N ARG A 6 -7.43 11.11 -5.73
CA ARG A 6 -6.26 11.95 -6.06
C ARG A 6 -5.75 12.77 -4.86
N SER A 7 -6.68 13.14 -3.97
CA SER A 7 -6.42 13.87 -2.73
C SER A 7 -5.83 13.01 -1.63
N ALA A 8 -5.86 11.68 -1.74
CA ALA A 8 -5.33 10.80 -0.71
C ALA A 8 -3.83 11.04 -0.53
N THR A 9 -3.41 11.19 0.71
CA THR A 9 -2.02 11.36 1.12
C THR A 9 -1.52 10.18 1.93
N LYS A 10 -2.42 9.39 2.53
CA LYS A 10 -2.06 8.18 3.29
C LYS A 10 -3.07 7.06 3.09
N LEU A 11 -2.56 5.84 2.94
CA LEU A 11 -3.37 4.63 2.90
C LEU A 11 -2.85 3.65 3.96
N GLU A 12 -3.76 2.95 4.60
CA GLU A 12 -3.46 1.69 5.25
C GLU A 12 -3.65 0.56 4.23
N VAL A 13 -2.61 -0.21 4.01
CA VAL A 13 -2.57 -1.34 3.08
C VAL A 13 -2.56 -2.62 3.88
N THR A 14 -3.49 -3.53 3.59
CA THR A 14 -3.46 -4.91 4.07
C THR A 14 -3.05 -5.82 2.92
N PHE A 15 -2.00 -6.61 3.11
CA PHE A 15 -1.52 -7.55 2.09
C PHE A 15 -2.39 -8.81 2.06
N LEU A 16 -2.86 -9.23 0.90
CA LEU A 16 -3.71 -10.42 0.76
C LEU A 16 -2.92 -11.67 0.38
N HIS A 17 -1.67 -11.50 -0.05
CA HIS A 17 -0.73 -12.58 -0.38
C HIS A 17 0.62 -12.37 0.28
N ASN A 18 1.34 -13.47 0.49
CA ASN A 18 2.74 -13.43 0.89
C ASN A 18 3.57 -12.81 -0.24
N THR A 19 4.49 -11.93 0.15
CA THR A 19 5.55 -11.39 -0.69
C THR A 19 6.89 -11.67 -0.01
N ASN A 20 7.99 -11.32 -0.66
CA ASN A 20 9.31 -11.37 0.01
C ASN A 20 9.41 -10.37 1.18
N ALA A 21 8.60 -9.31 1.18
CA ALA A 21 8.65 -8.25 2.17
C ALA A 21 7.57 -8.39 3.27
N SER A 22 6.46 -9.06 3.00
CA SER A 22 5.28 -9.12 3.88
C SER A 22 4.57 -10.46 3.83
N LYS A 23 3.80 -10.78 4.87
CA LYS A 23 2.90 -11.93 4.92
C LYS A 23 1.46 -11.52 4.65
N THR A 24 0.62 -12.48 4.30
CA THR A 24 -0.83 -12.27 4.22
C THR A 24 -1.37 -11.74 5.56
N ASN A 25 -2.25 -10.74 5.47
CA ASN A 25 -2.84 -9.93 6.53
C ASN A 25 -1.90 -8.95 7.24
N ASP A 26 -0.62 -8.87 6.87
CA ASP A 26 0.23 -7.79 7.35
C ASP A 26 -0.33 -6.44 6.91
N LYS A 27 -0.11 -5.43 7.75
CA LYS A 27 -0.56 -4.06 7.49
C LYS A 27 0.62 -3.12 7.45
N CYS A 28 0.58 -2.18 6.52
CA CYS A 28 1.54 -1.07 6.49
C CYS A 28 0.84 0.24 6.15
N ILE A 29 1.43 1.34 6.61
CA ILE A 29 1.01 2.68 6.21
C ILE A 29 1.88 3.12 5.04
N VAL A 30 1.24 3.43 3.92
CA VAL A 30 1.89 4.05 2.77
C VAL A 30 1.52 5.52 2.71
N LYS A 31 2.51 6.36 2.42
CA LYS A 31 2.38 7.80 2.27
C LYS A 31 2.66 8.19 0.84
N LYS A 32 1.90 9.16 0.34
CA LYS A 32 2.14 9.77 -0.96
C LYS A 32 3.31 10.75 -0.85
N THR A 33 4.25 10.65 -1.77
CA THR A 33 5.40 11.53 -1.95
C THR A 33 5.41 12.06 -3.39
N ASP A 34 6.34 12.95 -3.71
CA ASP A 34 6.53 13.46 -5.08
C ASP A 34 6.91 12.34 -6.08
N HIS A 35 7.45 11.22 -5.58
CA HIS A 35 7.90 10.09 -6.37
C HIS A 35 6.94 8.88 -6.35
N GLY A 36 5.77 8.99 -5.70
CA GLY A 36 4.75 7.93 -5.68
C GLY A 36 4.28 7.56 -4.28
N TRP A 37 4.03 6.27 -4.05
CA TRP A 37 3.60 5.77 -2.74
C TRP A 37 4.75 5.02 -2.07
N VAL A 38 5.07 5.40 -0.83
CA VAL A 38 6.18 4.82 -0.07
C VAL A 38 5.66 4.31 1.26
N GLY A 39 6.04 3.08 1.64
CA GLY A 39 5.73 2.50 2.94
C GLY A 39 6.94 1.81 3.55
N ILE A 40 6.90 1.63 4.87
CA ILE A 40 7.95 0.90 5.59
C ILE A 40 7.41 -0.48 5.97
N ILE A 41 8.16 -1.51 5.61
CA ILE A 41 7.86 -2.91 5.98
C ILE A 41 9.15 -3.49 6.57
N ASN A 42 9.07 -4.05 7.79
CA ASN A 42 10.23 -4.64 8.48
C ASN A 42 11.46 -3.72 8.60
N GLY A 43 11.24 -2.40 8.74
CA GLY A 43 12.31 -1.41 8.88
C GLY A 43 12.91 -0.91 7.56
N GLU A 44 12.51 -1.47 6.43
CA GLU A 44 12.95 -1.05 5.09
C GLU A 44 11.88 -0.27 4.34
N SER A 45 12.31 0.65 3.47
CA SER A 45 11.43 1.49 2.68
C SER A 45 11.16 0.86 1.31
N TYR A 46 9.88 0.73 0.96
CA TYR A 46 9.42 0.16 -0.30
C TYR A 46 8.59 1.15 -1.11
N LEU A 47 8.79 1.14 -2.43
CA LEU A 47 7.95 1.84 -3.41
C LEU A 47 6.77 0.96 -3.79
N PHE A 48 5.57 1.51 -3.70
CA PHE A 48 4.33 0.82 -4.03
C PHE A 48 3.81 1.29 -5.38
N PHE A 49 3.80 0.38 -6.35
CA PHE A 49 3.17 0.63 -7.64
C PHE A 49 1.66 0.79 -7.47
N VAL A 50 1.11 1.86 -8.05
CA VAL A 50 -0.33 2.16 -7.98
C VAL A 50 -1.17 1.01 -8.54
N GLN A 51 -0.69 0.31 -9.58
CA GLN A 51 -1.39 -0.84 -10.14
C GLN A 51 -1.55 -1.97 -9.12
N HIS A 52 -0.52 -2.24 -8.31
CA HIS A 52 -0.56 -3.25 -7.26
C HIS A 52 -1.52 -2.85 -6.14
N LEU A 53 -1.44 -1.60 -5.67
CA LEU A 53 -2.36 -1.06 -4.65
C LEU A 53 -3.82 -1.12 -5.10
N ARG A 54 -4.09 -0.85 -6.39
CA ARG A 54 -5.44 -0.89 -6.95
C ARG A 54 -5.97 -2.31 -7.19
N ASN A 55 -5.12 -3.33 -7.17
CA ASN A 55 -5.54 -4.70 -7.38
C ASN A 55 -6.04 -5.31 -6.07
N ASP A 56 -7.34 -5.58 -6.03
CA ASP A 56 -8.07 -6.15 -4.89
C ASP A 56 -7.80 -7.63 -4.67
N ASN A 57 -7.09 -8.30 -5.58
CA ASN A 57 -6.52 -9.62 -5.30
C ASN A 57 -5.23 -9.52 -4.47
N TYR A 58 -4.47 -8.43 -4.57
CA TYR A 58 -3.19 -8.30 -3.86
C TYR A 58 -3.28 -7.49 -2.58
N CYS A 59 -4.12 -6.45 -2.56
CA CYS A 59 -4.20 -5.51 -1.44
C CYS A 59 -5.65 -5.18 -1.11
N ALA A 60 -5.93 -5.00 0.19
CA ALA A 60 -7.07 -4.23 0.65
C ALA A 60 -6.59 -2.84 1.11
N LEU A 61 -7.32 -1.79 0.78
CA LEU A 61 -6.94 -0.41 1.09
C LEU A 61 -7.98 0.28 1.98
N ARG A 62 -7.48 1.07 2.93
CA ARG A 62 -8.27 2.08 3.65
C ARG A 62 -7.59 3.44 3.49
N VAL A 63 -8.31 4.40 2.91
CA VAL A 63 -7.84 5.80 2.84
C VAL A 63 -7.97 6.40 4.23
N ILE A 64 -6.86 6.91 4.78
CA ILE A 64 -6.82 7.44 6.15
C ILE A 64 -6.41 8.92 6.21
N ALA A 65 -5.99 9.51 5.09
CA ALA A 65 -5.81 10.94 4.86
C ALA A 65 -5.70 11.25 3.36
#